data_AF-A0A0M3IIS3-F1
#
_entry.id   AF-A0A0M3IIS3-F1
#
_cell.length_a   1.000
_cell.length_b   1.000
_cell.length_c   1.000
_cell.angle_alpha   90.00
_cell.angle_beta   90.00
_cell.angle_gamma   90.00
#
_symmetry.space_group_name_H-M   'P 1'
#
loop_
_entity.id
_entity.type
_entity.pdbx_description
1 polymer ?
#
loop_
_entity_poly.entity_id
_entity_poly.type
_entity_poly.pdbx_seq_one_letter_code
_entity_poly.pdbx_strand_id
1 'polypeptide(L)'
;MGGTSLDSAANTVLTNLQKKLNTVLDKLAGQFAESLIPKIHEQMNTLGSILCKIKGPQLQKSQLVGEVDAVLEPLMELLEDKLQQYASECEKTVLKYLLKELWKITITSMEKIVVLPPLDNKAELWKITITSMEKIVVLPPLDNKALLKQLPNAKIGDVTKLMSTHLKDVKSMSSVKEMMDMARECERSLTPKQCTVLDAALDAIKECFHAGGQGLKKSFFEKSPELQSLKYALSLYTQTTEQLIKTFIATQKQQDLPSQEQPVGEVSVQVDLFSHPGTGEQKVTVKILAANDLRWQTASVFKPFVEVHLVGPHLADKKRKMATKSKAGNWAPKFNETFHFFLGNEGEPEHYELMFQVKDYCFAREDRIVGVGVLQLANVVEQGSCACWVQLGRRFHIDETGLILLRILSQRQTDEIAREFVRLKSECRFETESTLAASVSSQQITSRLT
;
A
#
# COMPACT_ATOMS: atom_id res chain seq x y z
N MET A 1 30.11 -43.70 18.42
CA MET A 1 31.52 -43.69 17.95
C MET A 1 32.40 -42.84 18.88
N GLY A 2 32.52 -43.16 20.18
CA GLY A 2 33.40 -42.41 21.10
C GLY A 2 32.99 -40.99 21.50
N GLY A 3 32.07 -40.31 20.79
CA GLY A 3 31.54 -39.01 21.19
C GLY A 3 32.65 -37.95 21.27
N THR A 4 32.98 -37.48 22.47
CA THR A 4 34.08 -36.53 22.70
C THR A 4 35.47 -37.13 22.49
N SER A 5 35.60 -38.46 22.46
CA SER A 5 36.85 -39.18 22.18
C SER A 5 37.02 -39.57 20.71
N LEU A 6 36.11 -39.13 19.83
CA LEU A 6 36.21 -39.34 18.39
C LEU A 6 37.27 -38.43 17.76
N ASP A 7 37.95 -38.93 16.73
CA ASP A 7 38.88 -38.16 15.90
C ASP A 7 38.25 -36.83 15.43
N SER A 8 39.05 -35.76 15.43
CA SER A 8 38.60 -34.39 15.15
C SER A 8 38.07 -34.22 13.72
N ALA A 9 38.68 -34.89 12.73
CA ALA A 9 38.23 -34.82 11.35
C ALA A 9 36.89 -35.56 11.19
N ALA A 10 36.76 -36.75 11.78
CA ALA A 10 35.50 -37.49 11.78
C ALA A 10 34.37 -36.72 12.50
N ASN A 11 34.66 -36.09 13.65
CA ASN A 11 33.69 -35.29 14.39
C ASN A 11 33.21 -34.06 13.59
N THR A 12 34.13 -33.41 12.87
CA THR A 12 33.79 -32.29 11.98
C THR A 12 32.85 -32.71 10.85
N VAL A 13 33.12 -33.87 10.22
CA VAL A 13 32.26 -34.42 9.15
C VAL A 13 30.85 -34.72 9.67
N LEU A 14 30.74 -35.38 10.83
CA LEU A 14 29.44 -35.72 11.43
C LEU A 14 28.66 -34.48 11.87
N THR A 15 29.34 -33.48 12.44
CA THR A 15 28.72 -32.21 12.81
C THR A 15 28.17 -31.49 11.57
N ASN A 16 28.91 -31.50 10.46
CA ASN A 16 28.45 -30.94 9.20
C ASN A 16 27.28 -31.72 8.60
N LEU A 17 27.29 -33.05 8.69
CA LEU A 17 26.18 -33.89 8.27
C LEU A 17 24.92 -33.60 9.11
N GLN A 18 25.07 -33.48 10.43
CA GLN A 18 23.96 -33.14 11.32
C GLN A 18 23.35 -31.78 10.99
N LYS A 19 24.18 -30.77 10.68
CA LYS A 19 23.69 -29.46 10.19
C LYS A 19 22.89 -29.62 8.89
N LYS A 20 23.39 -30.38 7.92
CA LYS A 20 22.69 -30.62 6.64
C LYS A 20 21.36 -31.33 6.85
N LEU A 21 21.32 -32.37 7.69
CA LEU A 21 20.09 -33.10 8.02
C LEU A 21 19.06 -32.21 8.70
N ASN A 22 19.49 -31.35 9.63
CA ASN A 22 18.62 -30.36 10.26
C ASN A 22 18.03 -29.37 9.22
N THR A 23 18.84 -28.91 8.25
CA THR A 23 18.35 -28.05 7.17
C THR A 23 17.35 -28.78 6.25
N VAL A 24 17.53 -30.08 6.00
CA VAL A 24 16.57 -30.88 5.23
C VAL A 24 15.25 -31.01 6.00
N LEU A 25 15.32 -31.27 7.31
CA LEU A 25 14.16 -31.41 8.17
C LEU A 25 13.36 -30.09 8.26
N ASP A 26 14.06 -28.96 8.35
CA ASP A 26 13.48 -27.61 8.30
C ASP A 26 12.73 -27.36 6.98
N LYS A 27 13.34 -27.73 5.84
CA LYS A 27 12.68 -27.61 4.53
C LYS A 27 11.45 -28.51 4.38
N LEU A 28 11.52 -29.75 4.87
CA LEU A 28 10.39 -30.67 4.84
C LEU A 28 9.24 -30.19 5.72
N ALA A 29 9.55 -29.67 6.92
CA ALA A 29 8.56 -29.04 7.79
C ALA A 29 7.91 -27.83 7.11
N GLY A 30 8.69 -26.99 6.43
CA GLY A 30 8.19 -25.87 5.64
C GLY A 30 7.23 -26.32 4.52
N GLN A 31 7.61 -27.31 3.71
CA GLN A 31 6.75 -27.84 2.65
C GLN A 31 5.44 -28.43 3.18
N PHE A 32 5.49 -29.13 4.32
CA PHE A 32 4.29 -29.63 4.95
C PHE A 32 3.40 -28.48 5.47
N ALA A 33 3.99 -27.48 6.11
CA ALA A 33 3.26 -26.33 6.62
C ALA A 33 2.62 -25.50 5.49
N GLU A 34 3.26 -25.40 4.32
CA GLU A 34 2.69 -24.77 3.13
C GLU A 34 1.36 -25.42 2.68
N SER A 35 1.20 -26.74 2.87
CA SER A 35 -0.05 -27.43 2.56
C SER A 35 -1.23 -27.00 3.45
N LEU A 36 -0.94 -26.38 4.60
CA LEU A 36 -1.94 -25.90 5.56
C LEU A 36 -2.32 -24.43 5.33
N ILE A 37 -1.56 -23.70 4.52
CA ILE A 37 -1.81 -22.28 4.18
C ILE A 37 -3.26 -22.04 3.72
N PRO A 38 -3.83 -22.81 2.76
CA PRO A 38 -5.17 -22.54 2.27
C PRO A 38 -6.24 -22.62 3.37
N LYS A 39 -6.12 -23.61 4.26
CA LYS A 39 -7.04 -23.80 5.40
C LYS A 39 -6.87 -22.69 6.42
N ILE A 40 -5.63 -22.32 6.75
CA ILE A 40 -5.36 -21.20 7.66
C ILE A 40 -5.91 -19.90 7.07
N HIS A 41 -5.71 -19.62 5.78
CA HIS A 41 -6.26 -18.45 5.11
C HIS A 41 -7.79 -18.41 5.16
N GLU A 42 -8.47 -19.54 4.94
CA GLU A 42 -9.92 -19.64 5.07
C GLU A 42 -10.39 -19.26 6.48
N GLN A 43 -9.75 -19.82 7.52
CA GLN A 43 -10.07 -19.47 8.91
C GLN A 43 -9.73 -18.02 9.25
N MET A 44 -8.64 -17.47 8.69
CA MET A 44 -8.26 -16.07 8.88
C MET A 44 -9.27 -15.11 8.24
N ASN A 45 -9.86 -15.47 7.08
CA ASN A 45 -10.94 -14.70 6.47
C ASN A 45 -12.20 -14.69 7.34
N THR A 46 -12.57 -15.85 7.90
CA THR A 46 -13.69 -15.96 8.85
C THR A 46 -13.43 -15.12 10.10
N LEU A 47 -12.22 -15.22 10.68
CA LEU A 47 -11.76 -14.41 11.81
C LEU A 47 -11.90 -12.92 11.50
N GLY A 48 -11.42 -12.48 10.32
CA GLY A 48 -11.56 -11.11 9.86
C GLY A 48 -13.02 -10.66 9.75
N SER A 49 -13.91 -11.51 9.20
CA SER A 49 -15.34 -11.24 9.09
C SER A 49 -16.02 -11.06 10.45
N ILE A 50 -15.66 -11.89 11.44
CA ILE A 50 -16.18 -11.78 12.81
C ILE A 50 -15.64 -10.50 13.47
N LEU A 51 -14.36 -10.20 13.30
CA LEU A 51 -13.74 -8.99 13.81
C LEU A 51 -14.41 -7.73 13.26
N CYS A 52 -14.74 -7.68 11.96
CA CYS A 52 -15.44 -6.54 11.34
C CYS A 52 -16.82 -6.27 11.99
N LYS A 53 -17.47 -7.28 12.59
CA LYS A 53 -18.76 -7.12 13.28
C LYS A 53 -18.64 -6.51 14.67
N ILE A 54 -17.45 -6.50 15.26
CA ILE A 54 -17.21 -5.92 16.58
C ILE A 54 -17.28 -4.40 16.50
N LYS A 55 -18.28 -3.83 17.17
CA LYS A 55 -18.51 -2.38 17.30
C LYS A 55 -18.56 -1.99 18.79
N GLY A 56 -18.38 -0.69 19.07
CA GLY A 56 -18.51 -0.13 20.42
C GLY A 56 -17.24 0.55 20.95
N PRO A 57 -17.32 1.15 22.17
CA PRO A 57 -16.20 1.86 22.78
C PRO A 57 -15.06 0.91 23.15
N GLN A 58 -13.85 1.45 23.27
CA GLN A 58 -12.67 0.69 23.69
C GLN A 58 -12.85 0.20 25.14
N LEU A 59 -12.63 -1.08 25.37
CA LEU A 59 -12.73 -1.74 26.69
C LEU A 59 -11.38 -2.37 27.06
N GLN A 60 -11.20 -2.67 28.35
CA GLN A 60 -10.00 -3.37 28.82
C GLN A 60 -10.02 -4.84 28.38
N LYS A 61 -8.82 -5.43 28.20
CA LYS A 61 -8.65 -6.84 27.79
C LYS A 61 -9.50 -7.83 28.62
N SER A 62 -9.64 -7.60 29.91
CA SER A 62 -10.40 -8.45 30.84
C SER A 62 -11.91 -8.49 30.56
N GLN A 63 -12.46 -7.49 29.87
CA GLN A 63 -13.89 -7.38 29.55
C GLN A 63 -14.22 -7.91 28.15
N LEU A 64 -13.21 -8.27 27.36
CA LEU A 64 -13.33 -8.66 25.96
C LEU A 64 -13.20 -10.18 25.74
N VAL A 65 -13.14 -10.98 26.81
CA VAL A 65 -12.88 -12.43 26.73
C VAL A 65 -13.85 -13.12 25.76
N GLY A 66 -15.16 -12.87 25.88
CA GLY A 66 -16.15 -13.47 24.97
C GLY A 66 -16.04 -13.01 23.51
N GLU A 67 -15.57 -11.80 23.26
CA GLU A 67 -15.32 -11.31 21.89
C GLU A 67 -14.03 -11.91 21.30
N VAL A 68 -13.00 -12.08 22.14
CA VAL A 68 -11.75 -12.74 21.77
C VAL A 68 -12.00 -14.21 21.43
N ASP A 69 -12.77 -14.91 22.27
CA ASP A 69 -13.12 -16.32 22.05
C ASP A 69 -13.88 -16.48 20.74
N ALA A 70 -14.90 -15.64 20.49
CA ALA A 70 -15.69 -15.69 19.25
C ALA A 70 -14.85 -15.39 17.99
N VAL A 71 -13.89 -14.47 18.07
CA VAL A 71 -12.99 -14.15 16.95
C VAL A 71 -12.02 -15.29 16.69
N LEU A 72 -11.51 -15.94 17.74
CA LEU A 72 -10.52 -17.00 17.63
C LEU A 72 -11.08 -18.38 17.35
N GLU A 73 -12.34 -18.65 17.69
CA GLU A 73 -12.99 -19.95 17.57
C GLU A 73 -12.69 -20.66 16.23
N PRO A 74 -12.85 -20.04 15.03
CA PRO A 74 -12.59 -20.71 13.76
C PRO A 74 -11.12 -21.16 13.59
N LEU A 75 -10.18 -20.34 14.08
CA LEU A 75 -8.76 -20.61 14.00
C LEU A 75 -8.33 -21.63 15.06
N MET A 76 -8.85 -21.53 16.28
CA MET A 76 -8.52 -22.39 17.41
C MET A 76 -9.04 -23.81 17.19
N GLU A 77 -10.25 -24.01 16.66
CA GLU A 77 -10.73 -25.36 16.33
C GLU A 77 -9.81 -26.07 15.33
N LEU A 78 -9.37 -25.37 14.28
CA LEU A 78 -8.43 -25.92 13.30
C LEU A 78 -7.06 -26.20 13.93
N LEU A 79 -6.53 -25.25 14.71
CA LEU A 79 -5.21 -25.37 15.33
C LEU A 79 -5.21 -26.50 16.37
N GLU A 80 -6.21 -26.57 17.25
CA GLU A 80 -6.27 -27.60 18.29
C GLU A 80 -6.37 -29.00 17.70
N ASP A 81 -7.26 -29.23 16.72
CA ASP A 81 -7.38 -30.53 16.03
C ASP A 81 -6.05 -30.96 15.39
N LYS A 82 -5.41 -30.04 14.66
CA LYS A 82 -4.18 -30.32 13.93
C LYS A 82 -2.97 -30.46 14.86
N LEU A 83 -2.84 -29.59 15.86
CA LEU A 83 -1.75 -29.64 16.84
C LEU A 83 -1.81 -30.89 17.70
N GLN A 84 -3.01 -31.30 18.13
CA GLN A 84 -3.22 -32.54 18.87
C GLN A 84 -2.82 -33.76 18.01
N GLN A 85 -3.23 -33.77 16.75
CA GLN A 85 -2.83 -34.81 15.79
C GLN A 85 -1.30 -34.87 15.66
N TYR A 86 -0.66 -33.73 15.39
CA TYR A 86 0.80 -33.66 15.23
C TYR A 86 1.56 -34.04 16.50
N ALA A 87 1.06 -33.66 17.68
CA ALA A 87 1.68 -34.01 18.95
C ALA A 87 1.67 -35.53 19.22
N SER A 88 0.67 -36.25 18.69
CA SER A 88 0.55 -37.71 18.84
C SER A 88 1.33 -38.50 17.78
N GLU A 89 1.44 -37.97 16.56
CA GLU A 89 2.07 -38.67 15.43
C GLU A 89 3.55 -38.31 15.22
N CYS A 90 3.99 -37.12 15.64
CA CYS A 90 5.34 -36.61 15.36
C CYS A 90 6.34 -36.87 16.49
N GLU A 91 7.59 -37.13 16.12
CA GLU A 91 8.71 -37.07 17.05
C GLU A 91 8.88 -35.62 17.58
N LYS A 92 9.26 -35.45 18.86
CA LYS A 92 9.41 -34.13 19.50
C LYS A 92 10.24 -33.13 18.70
N THR A 93 11.30 -33.60 18.04
CA THR A 93 12.16 -32.74 17.21
C THR A 93 11.40 -32.24 15.98
N VAL A 94 10.73 -33.14 15.27
CA VAL A 94 9.91 -32.84 14.08
C VAL A 94 8.75 -31.92 14.44
N LEU A 95 8.02 -32.24 15.51
CA LEU A 95 6.94 -31.41 16.04
C LEU A 95 7.41 -29.97 16.26
N LYS A 96 8.59 -29.79 16.87
CA LYS A 96 9.13 -28.44 17.12
C LYS A 96 9.40 -27.65 15.84
N TYR A 97 9.91 -28.27 14.77
CA TYR A 97 10.10 -27.57 13.49
C TYR A 97 8.75 -27.25 12.85
N LEU A 98 7.80 -28.19 12.90
CA LEU A 98 6.46 -27.99 12.38
C LEU A 98 5.72 -26.86 13.09
N LEU A 99 5.79 -26.80 14.42
CA LEU A 99 5.18 -25.73 15.23
C LEU A 99 5.75 -24.35 14.89
N LYS A 100 7.05 -24.26 14.60
CA LYS A 100 7.68 -22.98 14.21
C LYS A 100 7.16 -22.47 12.87
N GLU A 101 7.08 -23.35 11.87
CA GLU A 101 6.57 -22.98 10.55
C GLU A 101 5.07 -22.68 10.60
N LEU A 102 4.29 -23.47 11.35
CA LEU A 102 2.88 -23.17 11.60
C LEU A 102 2.67 -21.83 12.30
N TRP A 103 3.44 -21.53 13.34
CA TRP A 103 3.41 -20.24 14.02
C TRP A 103 3.67 -19.10 13.04
N LYS A 104 4.74 -19.22 12.25
CA LYS A 104 5.12 -18.23 11.23
C LYS A 104 4.00 -18.00 10.23
N ILE A 105 3.40 -19.06 9.69
CA ILE A 105 2.29 -18.97 8.73
C ILE A 105 1.07 -18.33 9.39
N THR A 106 0.68 -18.75 10.59
CA THR A 106 -0.48 -18.21 11.31
C THR A 106 -0.32 -16.71 11.56
N ILE A 107 0.81 -16.27 12.09
CA ILE A 107 1.05 -14.84 12.38
C ILE A 107 1.16 -14.03 11.09
N THR A 108 1.89 -14.52 10.08
CA THR A 108 2.01 -13.83 8.78
C THR A 108 0.66 -13.74 8.07
N SER A 109 -0.19 -14.76 8.18
CA SER A 109 -1.53 -14.77 7.60
C SER A 109 -2.45 -13.79 8.34
N MET A 110 -2.39 -13.75 9.67
CA MET A 110 -3.14 -12.77 10.45
C MET A 110 -2.72 -11.33 10.11
N GLU A 111 -1.41 -11.10 9.97
CA GLU A 111 -0.88 -9.83 9.51
C GLU A 111 -1.39 -9.48 8.12
N LYS A 112 -1.25 -10.37 7.14
CA LYS A 112 -1.56 -10.05 5.74
C LYS A 112 -3.03 -10.12 5.36
N ILE A 113 -3.88 -10.82 6.11
CA ILE A 113 -5.29 -11.05 5.76
C ILE A 113 -6.21 -10.21 6.65
N VAL A 114 -5.84 -10.03 7.92
CA VAL A 114 -6.73 -9.38 8.91
C VAL A 114 -6.25 -7.97 9.23
N VAL A 115 -4.95 -7.79 9.50
CA VAL A 115 -4.41 -6.49 9.93
C VAL A 115 -4.01 -5.61 8.76
N LEU A 116 -3.40 -6.19 7.74
CA LEU A 116 -2.99 -5.57 6.50
C LEU A 116 -3.54 -6.39 5.34
N PRO A 117 -4.89 -6.59 5.26
CA PRO A 117 -5.52 -7.34 4.18
C PRO A 117 -4.89 -6.94 2.85
N PRO A 118 -4.66 -7.85 1.90
CA PRO A 118 -4.13 -7.45 0.61
C PRO A 118 -5.10 -6.43 0.01
N LEU A 119 -4.63 -5.55 -0.88
CA LEU A 119 -5.56 -4.79 -1.74
C LEU A 119 -5.96 -5.91 -2.71
N ASP A 120 -6.89 -6.78 -2.31
CA ASP A 120 -7.14 -8.06 -2.97
C ASP A 120 -8.05 -7.83 -4.18
N ASN A 121 -7.53 -7.00 -5.05
CA ASN A 121 -7.48 -7.17 -6.47
C ASN A 121 -6.62 -6.02 -6.99
N LYS A 122 -5.92 -6.25 -8.10
CA LYS A 122 -5.49 -5.15 -8.97
C LYS A 122 -6.63 -4.14 -9.20
N ALA A 123 -7.90 -4.57 -9.09
CA ALA A 123 -9.14 -3.80 -9.06
C ALA A 123 -9.35 -2.81 -7.89
N GLU A 124 -8.70 -2.94 -6.72
CA GLU A 124 -8.81 -1.96 -5.61
C GLU A 124 -7.71 -0.90 -5.66
N LEU A 125 -6.50 -1.25 -6.11
CA LEU A 125 -5.58 -0.24 -6.65
C LEU A 125 -6.20 0.43 -7.87
N TRP A 126 -6.84 -0.35 -8.75
CA TRP A 126 -7.69 0.19 -9.82
C TRP A 126 -8.85 0.97 -9.26
N LYS A 127 -9.47 0.68 -8.10
CA LYS A 127 -10.54 1.49 -7.52
C LYS A 127 -10.03 2.75 -6.86
N ILE A 128 -8.91 2.76 -6.14
CA ILE A 128 -8.30 4.02 -5.69
C ILE A 128 -7.89 4.87 -6.91
N THR A 129 -7.45 4.21 -7.99
CA THR A 129 -7.23 4.84 -9.30
C THR A 129 -8.56 5.25 -9.97
N ILE A 130 -9.63 4.47 -9.88
CA ILE A 130 -10.94 4.66 -10.55
C ILE A 130 -11.81 5.65 -9.78
N THR A 131 -11.74 5.72 -8.46
CA THR A 131 -12.33 6.75 -7.60
C THR A 131 -11.61 8.09 -7.82
N SER A 132 -10.33 8.06 -8.21
CA SER A 132 -9.63 9.22 -8.77
C SER A 132 -10.02 9.48 -10.24
N MET A 133 -10.43 8.47 -11.00
CA MET A 133 -10.96 8.58 -12.38
C MET A 133 -12.49 8.73 -12.47
N GLU A 134 -13.22 8.83 -11.35
CA GLU A 134 -14.69 9.05 -11.35
C GLU A 134 -15.07 10.44 -11.87
N LYS A 135 -14.07 11.28 -12.21
CA LYS A 135 -14.24 12.54 -12.94
C LYS A 135 -13.69 12.53 -14.38
N ILE A 136 -13.18 11.41 -14.90
CA ILE A 136 -12.62 11.33 -16.25
C ILE A 136 -13.08 10.08 -17.01
N VAL A 137 -13.95 10.32 -17.99
CA VAL A 137 -14.04 9.60 -19.27
C VAL A 137 -14.67 8.18 -19.24
N VAL A 138 -15.91 8.16 -19.72
CA VAL A 138 -16.41 7.35 -20.86
C VAL A 138 -15.79 5.95 -21.04
N LEU A 139 -16.59 4.93 -20.75
CA LEU A 139 -16.40 3.50 -21.05
C LEU A 139 -15.91 3.23 -22.50
N PRO A 140 -14.94 2.32 -22.72
CA PRO A 140 -14.69 1.65 -24.00
C PRO A 140 -15.39 0.26 -24.07
N PRO A 141 -15.42 -0.41 -25.25
CA PRO A 141 -16.63 -1.03 -25.80
C PRO A 141 -16.84 -2.51 -25.42
N LEU A 142 -18.12 -2.90 -25.27
CA LEU A 142 -18.54 -4.30 -25.14
C LEU A 142 -18.40 -5.07 -26.47
N ASP A 143 -17.65 -6.17 -26.42
CA ASP A 143 -17.41 -7.13 -27.51
C ASP A 143 -18.62 -8.04 -27.82
N ASN A 144 -19.78 -7.48 -28.14
CA ASN A 144 -20.88 -8.27 -28.70
C ASN A 144 -21.61 -7.51 -29.80
N LYS A 145 -21.10 -7.64 -31.04
CA LYS A 145 -21.64 -7.10 -32.30
C LYS A 145 -23.00 -7.69 -32.75
N ALA A 146 -23.77 -8.33 -31.86
CA ALA A 146 -25.04 -8.95 -32.22
C ALA A 146 -26.28 -8.11 -31.83
N LEU A 147 -26.20 -7.22 -30.83
CA LEU A 147 -27.38 -6.51 -30.30
C LEU A 147 -27.57 -5.07 -30.83
N LEU A 148 -26.56 -4.50 -31.49
CA LEU A 148 -26.58 -3.10 -31.98
C LEU A 148 -27.10 -2.94 -33.43
N LYS A 149 -27.84 -3.91 -33.96
CA LYS A 149 -28.39 -3.84 -35.33
C LYS A 149 -29.88 -3.50 -35.42
N GLN A 150 -30.58 -3.26 -34.31
CA GLN A 150 -32.05 -3.14 -34.34
C GLN A 150 -32.68 -1.83 -33.89
N LEU A 151 -31.96 -0.74 -33.62
CA LEU A 151 -32.62 0.52 -33.25
C LEU A 151 -31.90 1.75 -33.84
N PRO A 152 -32.43 2.39 -34.91
CA PRO A 152 -32.01 3.71 -35.32
C PRO A 152 -32.65 4.74 -34.37
N ASN A 153 -31.83 5.66 -33.83
CA ASN A 153 -32.25 6.88 -33.11
C ASN A 153 -32.96 6.74 -31.74
N ALA A 154 -32.25 6.27 -30.70
CA ALA A 154 -32.67 6.50 -29.31
C ALA A 154 -31.62 7.30 -28.51
N LYS A 155 -32.06 8.31 -27.76
CA LYS A 155 -31.23 9.21 -26.93
C LYS A 155 -30.75 8.48 -25.65
N ILE A 156 -29.59 8.89 -25.13
CA ILE A 156 -28.79 8.33 -24.02
C ILE A 156 -29.54 8.04 -22.70
N GLY A 157 -30.79 8.51 -22.53
CA GLY A 157 -31.59 8.27 -21.31
C GLY A 157 -32.17 6.87 -21.15
N ASP A 158 -32.35 6.10 -22.23
CA ASP A 158 -33.03 4.79 -22.16
C ASP A 158 -32.11 3.61 -21.81
N VAL A 159 -30.79 3.74 -21.96
CA VAL A 159 -29.83 2.66 -21.67
C VAL A 159 -29.70 2.40 -20.16
N THR A 160 -29.80 3.46 -19.34
CA THR A 160 -29.81 3.36 -17.87
C THR A 160 -31.08 2.67 -17.36
N LYS A 161 -32.21 2.88 -18.06
CA LYS A 161 -33.49 2.23 -17.73
C LYS A 161 -33.50 0.75 -18.17
N LEU A 162 -32.86 0.42 -19.29
CA LEU A 162 -32.74 -0.96 -19.76
C LEU A 162 -31.82 -1.83 -18.88
N MET A 163 -30.70 -1.28 -18.38
CA MET A 163 -29.83 -1.99 -17.43
C MET A 163 -30.50 -2.22 -16.07
N SER A 164 -31.30 -1.26 -15.58
CA SER A 164 -32.07 -1.44 -14.34
C SER A 164 -33.25 -2.42 -14.48
N THR A 165 -33.70 -2.70 -15.71
CA THR A 165 -34.80 -3.65 -15.95
C THR A 165 -34.28 -5.09 -16.09
N HIS A 166 -33.07 -5.30 -16.61
CA HIS A 166 -32.46 -6.64 -16.72
C HIS A 166 -31.77 -7.16 -15.44
N LEU A 167 -31.54 -6.31 -14.44
CA LEU A 167 -30.97 -6.71 -13.14
C LEU A 167 -32.03 -7.14 -12.10
N LYS A 168 -33.32 -7.10 -12.44
CA LYS A 168 -34.41 -7.46 -11.51
C LYS A 168 -34.68 -8.97 -11.37
N ASP A 169 -34.09 -9.81 -12.21
CA ASP A 169 -34.34 -11.27 -12.19
C ASP A 169 -33.32 -12.10 -11.40
N VAL A 170 -32.36 -11.48 -10.70
CA VAL A 170 -31.47 -12.21 -9.79
C VAL A 170 -32.02 -12.13 -8.36
N LYS A 171 -32.75 -13.18 -7.95
CA LYS A 171 -33.37 -13.37 -6.62
C LYS A 171 -32.40 -13.45 -5.42
N SER A 172 -31.16 -12.95 -5.52
CA SER A 172 -30.16 -12.97 -4.43
C SER A 172 -29.54 -11.59 -4.18
N MET A 173 -30.37 -10.53 -4.25
CA MET A 173 -29.93 -9.15 -4.00
C MET A 173 -29.60 -8.87 -2.53
N SER A 174 -30.14 -9.64 -1.57
CA SER A 174 -29.82 -9.50 -0.14
C SER A 174 -28.40 -9.96 0.16
N SER A 175 -27.99 -11.15 -0.32
CA SER A 175 -26.65 -11.69 -0.08
C SER A 175 -25.54 -10.91 -0.80
N VAL A 176 -25.79 -10.40 -2.01
CA VAL A 176 -24.80 -9.57 -2.72
C VAL A 176 -24.69 -8.17 -2.10
N LYS A 177 -25.81 -7.59 -1.64
CA LYS A 177 -25.79 -6.30 -0.93
C LYS A 177 -25.13 -6.45 0.44
N GLU A 178 -25.42 -7.50 1.19
CA GLU A 178 -24.73 -7.83 2.44
C GLU A 178 -23.24 -8.13 2.22
N MET A 179 -22.86 -8.80 1.13
CA MET A 179 -21.46 -9.05 0.78
C MET A 179 -20.73 -7.78 0.32
N MET A 180 -21.40 -6.87 -0.38
CA MET A 180 -20.87 -5.54 -0.73
C MET A 180 -20.80 -4.60 0.47
N ASP A 181 -21.78 -4.63 1.37
CA ASP A 181 -21.78 -3.86 2.61
C ASP A 181 -20.74 -4.43 3.60
N MET A 182 -20.54 -5.76 3.64
CA MET A 182 -19.46 -6.41 4.39
C MET A 182 -18.07 -6.09 3.82
N ALA A 183 -17.91 -6.06 2.49
CA ALA A 183 -16.68 -5.60 1.85
C ALA A 183 -16.38 -4.14 2.18
N ARG A 184 -17.40 -3.27 2.12
CA ARG A 184 -17.30 -1.85 2.53
C ARG A 184 -17.07 -1.65 4.03
N GLU A 185 -17.54 -2.57 4.88
CA GLU A 185 -17.33 -2.51 6.32
C GLU A 185 -15.96 -3.07 6.75
N CYS A 186 -15.41 -4.06 6.03
CA CYS A 186 -14.02 -4.51 6.21
C CYS A 186 -12.99 -3.61 5.51
N GLU A 187 -13.42 -2.64 4.69
CA GLU A 187 -12.60 -1.52 4.18
C GLU A 187 -12.37 -0.41 5.22
N ARG A 188 -13.06 -0.44 6.37
CA ARG A 188 -12.88 0.54 7.44
C ARG A 188 -11.66 0.19 8.28
N SER A 189 -10.83 1.20 8.55
CA SER A 189 -9.69 1.10 9.48
C SER A 189 -10.09 0.36 10.74
N LEU A 190 -9.25 -0.59 11.16
CA LEU A 190 -9.42 -1.29 12.44
C LEU A 190 -9.67 -0.27 13.55
N THR A 191 -10.74 -0.49 14.31
CA THR A 191 -11.07 0.34 15.47
C THR A 191 -10.12 0.03 16.63
N PRO A 192 -9.91 0.98 17.57
CA PRO A 192 -9.11 0.73 18.77
C PRO A 192 -9.59 -0.49 19.59
N LYS A 193 -10.90 -0.76 19.56
CA LYS A 193 -11.49 -1.95 20.18
C LYS A 193 -11.03 -3.23 19.47
N GLN A 194 -11.15 -3.28 18.14
CA GLN A 194 -10.69 -4.43 17.33
C GLN A 194 -9.19 -4.67 17.48
N CYS A 195 -8.37 -3.62 17.56
CA CYS A 195 -6.93 -3.75 17.83
C CYS A 195 -6.68 -4.39 19.21
N THR A 196 -7.42 -3.98 20.24
CA THR A 196 -7.34 -4.59 21.58
C THR A 196 -7.76 -6.06 21.57
N VAL A 197 -8.83 -6.40 20.84
CA VAL A 197 -9.31 -7.79 20.68
C VAL A 197 -8.25 -8.64 19.97
N LEU A 198 -7.65 -8.13 18.88
CA LEU A 198 -6.57 -8.83 18.18
C LEU A 198 -5.33 -9.01 19.06
N ASP A 199 -4.92 -7.99 19.83
CA ASP A 199 -3.77 -8.11 20.73
C ASP A 199 -4.01 -9.13 21.85
N ALA A 200 -5.23 -9.22 22.39
CA ALA A 200 -5.62 -10.28 23.33
C ALA A 200 -5.72 -11.66 22.65
N ALA A 201 -6.20 -11.72 21.40
CA ALA A 201 -6.27 -12.95 20.62
C ALA A 201 -4.86 -13.52 20.35
N LEU A 202 -3.88 -12.65 20.10
CA LEU A 202 -2.48 -13.05 19.97
C LEU A 202 -1.92 -13.67 21.26
N ASP A 203 -2.38 -13.23 22.43
CA ASP A 203 -2.01 -13.85 23.71
C ASP A 203 -2.55 -15.28 23.81
N ALA A 204 -3.79 -15.54 23.39
CA ALA A 204 -4.37 -16.88 23.37
C ALA A 204 -3.72 -17.82 22.34
N ILE A 205 -3.43 -17.34 21.12
CA ILE A 205 -2.68 -18.12 20.11
C ILE A 205 -1.30 -18.51 20.66
N LYS A 206 -0.60 -17.61 21.36
CA LYS A 206 0.68 -17.95 22.00
C LYS A 206 0.54 -19.07 23.02
N GLU A 207 -0.49 -19.04 23.87
CA GLU A 207 -0.72 -20.10 24.85
C GLU A 207 -1.07 -21.44 24.18
N CYS A 208 -1.82 -21.43 23.07
CA CYS A 208 -2.08 -22.61 22.24
C CYS A 208 -0.78 -23.26 21.73
N PHE A 209 0.10 -22.47 21.10
CA PHE A 209 1.39 -22.96 20.61
C PHE A 209 2.41 -23.26 21.73
N HIS A 210 2.21 -22.71 22.93
CA HIS A 210 3.01 -23.03 24.10
C HIS A 210 2.62 -24.40 24.69
N ALA A 211 1.32 -24.73 24.67
CA ALA A 211 0.75 -25.98 25.15
C ALA A 211 1.28 -26.39 26.54
N GLY A 212 1.30 -25.45 27.48
CA GLY A 212 1.80 -25.70 28.85
C GLY A 212 3.27 -26.16 28.94
N GLY A 213 4.09 -25.81 27.94
CA GLY A 213 5.51 -26.19 27.87
C GLY A 213 5.81 -27.40 26.98
N GLN A 214 4.79 -28.04 26.41
CA GLN A 214 4.96 -29.15 25.47
C GLN A 214 5.23 -28.67 24.02
N GLY A 215 4.89 -27.42 23.71
CA GLY A 215 5.11 -26.81 22.40
C GLY A 215 6.36 -25.91 22.35
N LEU A 216 6.18 -24.69 21.87
CA LEU A 216 7.24 -23.70 21.73
C LEU A 216 7.53 -22.98 23.06
N LYS A 217 8.79 -22.60 23.28
CA LYS A 217 9.19 -21.84 24.48
C LYS A 217 8.68 -20.40 24.39
N LYS A 218 8.27 -19.80 25.51
CA LYS A 218 7.84 -18.39 25.54
C LYS A 218 8.89 -17.41 24.98
N SER A 219 10.17 -17.69 25.19
CA SER A 219 11.28 -16.90 24.64
C SER A 219 11.41 -16.94 23.11
N PHE A 220 10.79 -17.91 22.44
CA PHE A 220 10.74 -17.96 20.98
C PHE A 220 9.77 -16.90 20.44
N PHE A 221 8.58 -16.77 21.05
CA PHE A 221 7.56 -15.82 20.60
C PHE A 221 8.04 -14.36 20.73
N GLU A 222 8.69 -14.00 21.84
CA GLU A 222 9.22 -12.64 22.04
C GLU A 222 10.30 -12.25 21.01
N LYS A 223 10.99 -13.24 20.42
CA LYS A 223 12.02 -13.05 19.40
C LYS A 223 11.53 -13.29 17.97
N SER A 224 10.25 -13.64 17.78
CA SER A 224 9.69 -13.92 16.47
C SER A 224 9.56 -12.61 15.68
N PRO A 225 10.22 -12.48 14.51
CA PRO A 225 10.12 -11.27 13.69
C PRO A 225 8.70 -11.06 13.16
N GLU A 226 7.96 -12.14 12.90
CA GLU A 226 6.58 -12.08 12.43
C GLU A 226 5.66 -11.47 13.49
N LEU A 227 5.82 -11.85 14.76
CA LEU A 227 5.03 -11.27 15.84
C LEU A 227 5.38 -9.80 16.06
N GLN A 228 6.67 -9.43 15.94
CA GLN A 228 7.12 -8.05 16.04
C GLN A 228 6.53 -7.20 14.90
N SER A 229 6.52 -7.70 13.67
CA SER A 229 5.90 -7.04 12.51
C SER A 229 4.40 -6.83 12.72
N LEU A 230 3.68 -7.87 13.13
CA LEU A 230 2.24 -7.80 13.41
C LEU A 230 1.91 -6.78 14.52
N LYS A 231 2.66 -6.80 15.63
CA LYS A 231 2.48 -5.83 16.71
C LYS A 231 2.78 -4.40 16.26
N TYR A 232 3.81 -4.22 15.45
CA TYR A 232 4.12 -2.92 14.86
C TYR A 232 2.96 -2.45 13.97
N ALA A 233 2.43 -3.30 13.07
CA ALA A 233 1.28 -2.98 12.24
C ALA A 233 0.05 -2.60 13.08
N LEU A 234 -0.27 -3.34 14.14
CA LEU A 234 -1.36 -3.00 15.07
C LEU A 234 -1.13 -1.65 15.77
N SER A 235 0.11 -1.34 16.15
CA SER A 235 0.46 -0.06 16.77
C SER A 235 0.29 1.13 15.83
N LEU A 236 0.43 0.93 14.52
CA LEU A 236 0.21 1.99 13.52
C LEU A 236 -1.28 2.37 13.42
N TYR A 237 -2.20 1.41 13.63
CA TYR A 237 -3.64 1.71 13.62
C TYR A 237 -4.09 2.64 14.74
N THR A 238 -3.37 2.68 15.87
CA THR A 238 -3.69 3.57 17.00
C THR A 238 -3.06 4.96 16.88
N GLN A 239 -2.16 5.18 15.93
CA GLN A 239 -1.49 6.46 15.73
C GLN A 239 -2.38 7.50 15.03
N THR A 240 -2.11 8.78 15.22
CA THR A 240 -2.81 9.84 14.49
C THR A 240 -2.33 9.91 13.04
N THR A 241 -3.13 10.52 12.15
CA THR A 241 -2.78 10.63 10.73
C THR A 241 -1.47 11.39 10.55
N GLU A 242 -1.25 12.39 11.39
CA GLU A 242 -0.04 13.20 11.41
C GLU A 242 1.20 12.40 11.80
N GLN A 243 1.09 11.50 12.80
CA GLN A 243 2.19 10.61 13.18
C GLN A 243 2.55 9.61 12.07
N LEU A 244 1.55 9.06 11.38
CA LEU A 244 1.77 8.16 10.25
C LEU A 244 2.46 8.88 9.09
N ILE A 245 2.05 10.11 8.78
CA ILE A 245 2.69 10.95 7.74
C ILE A 245 4.12 11.32 8.14
N LYS A 246 4.36 11.73 9.40
CA LYS A 246 5.71 12.00 9.93
C LYS A 246 6.62 10.78 9.77
N THR A 247 6.12 9.61 10.18
CA THR A 247 6.86 8.35 10.08
C THR A 247 7.12 7.98 8.62
N PHE A 248 6.16 8.19 7.72
CA PHE A 248 6.36 7.94 6.29
C PHE A 248 7.50 8.81 5.75
N ILE A 249 7.47 10.12 5.98
CA ILE A 249 8.48 11.04 5.44
C ILE A 249 9.87 10.71 6.02
N ALA A 250 9.96 10.44 7.32
CA ALA A 250 11.23 10.11 7.98
C ALA A 250 11.86 8.79 7.52
N THR A 251 11.02 7.79 7.18
CA THR A 251 11.48 6.46 6.72
C THR A 251 11.77 6.44 5.22
N GLN A 252 10.99 7.15 4.42
CA GLN A 252 11.09 7.15 2.96
C GLN A 252 12.22 8.05 2.44
N LYS A 253 13.48 7.61 2.59
CA LYS A 253 14.67 8.36 2.12
C LYS A 253 15.05 8.13 0.65
N GLN A 254 14.41 7.17 -0.01
CA GLN A 254 14.77 6.71 -1.37
C GLN A 254 13.72 7.02 -2.43
N GLN A 255 12.77 7.90 -2.14
CA GLN A 255 11.68 8.26 -3.07
C GLN A 255 12.19 8.92 -4.36
N ASP A 256 13.35 9.57 -4.27
CA ASP A 256 14.03 10.31 -5.35
C ASP A 256 14.87 9.41 -6.26
N LEU A 257 15.11 8.15 -5.87
CA LEU A 257 15.70 7.23 -6.81
C LEU A 257 14.68 7.05 -7.93
N PRO A 258 15.07 7.26 -9.21
CA PRO A 258 14.22 6.82 -10.29
C PRO A 258 13.89 5.38 -9.98
N SER A 259 12.59 5.06 -9.96
CA SER A 259 12.13 3.68 -10.12
C SER A 259 12.99 3.05 -11.22
N GLN A 260 13.24 1.75 -11.27
CA GLN A 260 14.11 1.11 -12.28
C GLN A 260 13.80 1.45 -13.77
N GLU A 261 12.78 2.27 -14.04
CA GLU A 261 12.39 2.97 -15.25
C GLU A 261 13.19 4.29 -15.47
N GLN A 262 13.49 4.63 -16.73
CA GLN A 262 14.22 5.85 -17.08
C GLN A 262 13.50 7.14 -16.60
N PRO A 263 14.25 8.19 -16.18
CA PRO A 263 13.68 9.48 -15.83
C PRO A 263 12.88 10.06 -17.00
N VAL A 264 11.77 10.73 -16.68
CA VAL A 264 10.84 11.30 -17.66
C VAL A 264 10.97 12.81 -17.81
N GLY A 265 11.96 13.39 -17.14
CA GLY A 265 12.33 14.80 -17.20
C GLY A 265 12.87 15.26 -15.85
N GLU A 266 13.13 16.56 -15.73
CA GLU A 266 13.64 17.17 -14.52
C GLU A 266 13.07 18.58 -14.34
N VAL A 267 12.93 19.02 -13.08
CA VAL A 267 12.47 20.37 -12.73
C VAL A 267 13.56 21.07 -11.95
N SER A 268 13.97 22.24 -12.44
CA SER A 268 14.87 23.13 -11.72
C SER A 268 14.08 23.95 -10.70
N VAL A 269 14.42 23.77 -9.44
CA VAL A 269 13.75 24.42 -8.31
C VAL A 269 14.78 25.09 -7.41
N GLN A 270 14.37 26.22 -6.84
CA GLN A 270 15.07 26.86 -5.75
C GLN A 270 14.11 26.95 -4.57
N VAL A 271 14.50 26.39 -3.44
CA VAL A 271 13.71 26.34 -2.21
C VAL A 271 14.47 27.06 -1.10
N ASP A 272 13.85 28.08 -0.54
CA ASP A 272 14.41 28.87 0.55
C ASP A 272 13.51 28.72 1.78
N LEU A 273 14.10 28.41 2.93
CA LEU A 273 13.38 28.27 4.20
C LEU A 273 13.66 29.49 5.07
N PHE A 274 12.61 30.22 5.42
CA PHE A 274 12.70 31.41 6.25
C PHE A 274 11.91 31.23 7.54
N SER A 275 12.58 31.38 8.67
CA SER A 275 11.95 31.38 10.00
C SER A 275 11.83 32.80 10.50
N HIS A 276 10.61 33.27 10.78
CA HIS A 276 10.40 34.63 11.25
C HIS A 276 10.92 34.78 12.70
N PRO A 277 11.91 35.66 12.96
CA PRO A 277 12.62 35.70 14.25
C PRO A 277 11.76 36.15 15.44
N GLY A 278 10.57 36.73 15.20
CA GLY A 278 9.65 37.18 16.27
C GLY A 278 8.47 36.24 16.55
N THR A 279 7.93 35.57 15.53
CA THR A 279 6.70 34.76 15.64
C THR A 279 6.96 33.26 15.61
N GLY A 280 8.17 32.83 15.24
CA GLY A 280 8.50 31.41 15.03
C GLY A 280 7.89 30.81 13.76
N GLU A 281 7.10 31.58 13.00
CA GLU A 281 6.47 31.10 11.78
C GLU A 281 7.51 30.74 10.72
N GLN A 282 7.41 29.51 10.21
CA GLN A 282 8.25 29.05 9.13
C GLN A 282 7.55 29.20 7.78
N LYS A 283 8.26 29.83 6.84
CA LYS A 283 7.83 30.08 5.48
C LYS A 283 8.77 29.37 4.51
N VAL A 284 8.21 28.52 3.65
CA VAL A 284 8.92 27.85 2.57
C VAL A 284 8.64 28.59 1.28
N THR A 285 9.68 29.13 0.66
CA THR A 285 9.59 29.80 -0.63
C THR A 285 10.10 28.86 -1.70
N VAL A 286 9.25 28.52 -2.67
CA VAL A 286 9.58 27.58 -3.75
C VAL A 286 9.53 28.34 -5.07
N LYS A 287 10.67 28.45 -5.75
CA LYS A 287 10.79 29.07 -7.06
C LYS A 287 11.00 28.00 -8.12
N ILE A 288 10.05 27.89 -9.04
CA ILE A 288 10.13 26.99 -10.19
C ILE A 288 10.80 27.76 -11.33
N LEU A 289 12.04 27.40 -11.65
CA LEU A 289 12.82 28.08 -12.69
C LEU A 289 12.43 27.56 -14.07
N ALA A 290 12.56 26.25 -14.28
CA ALA A 290 12.28 25.59 -15.55
C ALA A 290 12.03 24.10 -15.35
N ALA A 291 11.46 23.44 -16.35
CA ALA A 291 11.53 22.00 -16.50
C ALA A 291 12.29 21.66 -17.79
N ASN A 292 12.99 20.53 -17.82
CA ASN A 292 13.82 20.07 -18.93
C ASN A 292 13.55 18.59 -19.25
N ASP A 293 13.94 18.20 -20.47
CA ASP A 293 13.83 16.83 -21.01
C ASP A 293 12.48 16.16 -20.71
N LEU A 294 11.36 16.88 -20.84
CA LEU A 294 10.05 16.34 -20.53
C LEU A 294 9.64 15.30 -21.58
N ARG A 295 9.81 14.02 -21.29
CA ARG A 295 9.53 12.92 -22.24
C ARG A 295 8.04 12.62 -22.30
N TRP A 296 7.26 13.45 -22.98
CA TRP A 296 5.81 13.28 -23.11
C TRP A 296 5.35 13.28 -24.57
N GLN A 297 4.43 12.37 -24.89
CA GLN A 297 3.78 12.29 -26.20
C GLN A 297 2.29 12.56 -26.04
N THR A 298 1.77 13.48 -26.84
CA THR A 298 0.36 13.87 -26.82
C THR A 298 -0.14 14.11 -28.23
N ALA A 299 -1.40 13.76 -28.49
CA ALA A 299 -2.07 14.02 -29.76
C ALA A 299 -2.46 15.50 -29.94
N SER A 300 -2.52 16.26 -28.85
CA SER A 300 -2.81 17.71 -28.85
C SER A 300 -1.55 18.52 -28.60
N VAL A 301 -1.61 19.85 -28.76
CA VAL A 301 -0.51 20.74 -28.38
C VAL A 301 -0.16 20.51 -26.90
N PHE A 302 1.09 20.10 -26.64
CA PHE A 302 1.61 19.88 -25.29
C PHE A 302 1.59 21.18 -24.49
N LYS A 303 0.99 21.18 -23.31
CA LYS A 303 0.86 22.38 -22.46
C LYS A 303 1.29 22.07 -21.03
N PRO A 304 2.60 21.87 -20.79
CA PRO A 304 3.10 21.57 -19.45
C PRO A 304 2.90 22.73 -18.49
N PHE A 305 2.54 22.36 -17.27
CA PHE A 305 2.63 23.19 -16.08
C PHE A 305 3.16 22.34 -14.91
N VAL A 306 3.73 23.00 -13.90
CA VAL A 306 4.24 22.34 -12.69
C VAL A 306 3.29 22.64 -11.55
N GLU A 307 2.79 21.58 -10.92
CA GLU A 307 2.02 21.62 -9.69
C GLU A 307 2.91 21.26 -8.51
N VAL A 308 2.98 22.14 -7.52
CA VAL A 308 3.76 21.98 -6.30
C VAL A 308 2.80 21.70 -5.15
N HIS A 309 3.02 20.57 -4.48
CA HIS A 309 2.29 20.16 -3.30
C HIS A 309 3.20 20.20 -2.08
N LEU A 310 2.73 20.84 -1.02
CA LEU A 310 3.30 20.69 0.31
C LEU A 310 2.67 19.47 0.97
N VAL A 311 3.49 18.51 1.37
CA VAL A 311 3.07 17.26 1.99
C VAL A 311 3.72 17.16 3.36
N GLY A 312 2.93 16.88 4.40
CA GLY A 312 3.41 16.79 5.77
C GLY A 312 2.27 16.83 6.79
N PRO A 313 2.60 16.78 8.09
CA PRO A 313 1.61 16.81 9.19
C PRO A 313 0.96 18.19 9.33
N HIS A 314 -0.16 18.30 10.05
CA HIS A 314 -0.77 19.59 10.44
C HIS A 314 -1.09 20.56 9.26
N LEU A 315 -1.60 20.03 8.14
CA LEU A 315 -1.92 20.79 6.91
C LEU A 315 -3.42 21.05 6.68
N ALA A 316 -4.30 20.74 7.65
CA ALA A 316 -5.76 20.85 7.50
C ALA A 316 -6.23 22.22 6.99
N ASP A 317 -5.74 23.30 7.59
CA ASP A 317 -6.20 24.67 7.30
C ASP A 317 -5.22 25.49 6.43
N LYS A 318 -4.26 24.81 5.78
CA LYS A 318 -3.15 25.48 5.07
C LYS A 318 -3.25 25.28 3.56
N LYS A 319 -2.80 26.30 2.82
CA LYS A 319 -2.66 26.21 1.37
C LYS A 319 -1.51 25.25 1.03
N ARG A 320 -1.87 24.08 0.50
CA ARG A 320 -0.95 22.97 0.23
C ARG A 320 -0.65 22.71 -1.25
N LYS A 321 -1.32 23.42 -2.16
CA LYS A 321 -1.18 23.24 -3.61
C LYS A 321 -1.03 24.59 -4.31
N MET A 322 -0.05 24.67 -5.20
CA MET A 322 0.16 25.79 -6.11
C MET A 322 0.56 25.25 -7.50
N ALA A 323 0.26 25.99 -8.56
CA ALA A 323 0.57 25.58 -9.92
C ALA A 323 1.09 26.76 -10.74
N THR A 324 2.04 26.49 -11.64
CA THR A 324 2.55 27.48 -12.58
C THR A 324 1.56 27.72 -13.72
N LYS A 325 1.79 28.79 -14.48
CA LYS A 325 1.09 28.99 -15.77
C LYS A 325 1.55 27.93 -16.77
N SER A 326 0.62 27.43 -17.57
CA SER A 326 0.95 26.48 -18.63
C SER A 326 1.70 27.13 -19.78
N LYS A 327 2.64 26.39 -20.39
CA LYS A 327 3.45 26.85 -21.53
C LYS A 327 3.21 25.95 -22.72
N ALA A 328 2.56 26.45 -23.77
CA ALA A 328 2.21 25.64 -24.94
C ALA A 328 3.42 25.33 -25.83
N GLY A 329 3.48 24.09 -26.34
CA GLY A 329 4.43 23.61 -27.33
C GLY A 329 5.88 23.52 -26.86
N ASN A 330 6.13 23.47 -25.55
CA ASN A 330 7.49 23.53 -25.02
C ASN A 330 7.83 22.32 -24.14
N TRP A 331 8.87 21.56 -24.54
CA TRP A 331 9.39 20.40 -23.80
C TRP A 331 10.48 20.78 -22.77
N ALA A 332 10.92 22.03 -22.79
CA ALA A 332 11.80 22.65 -21.80
C ALA A 332 11.24 24.02 -21.32
N PRO A 333 10.06 24.05 -20.68
CA PRO A 333 9.39 25.28 -20.31
C PRO A 333 10.13 26.03 -19.20
N LYS A 334 10.32 27.34 -19.39
CA LYS A 334 10.80 28.27 -18.35
C LYS A 334 9.61 28.96 -17.71
N PHE A 335 9.45 28.78 -16.40
CA PHE A 335 8.34 29.34 -15.63
C PHE A 335 8.78 30.62 -14.91
N ASN A 336 9.88 30.53 -14.13
CA ASN A 336 10.38 31.60 -13.26
C ASN A 336 9.28 32.17 -12.33
N GLU A 337 8.49 31.26 -11.75
CA GLU A 337 7.38 31.59 -10.84
C GLU A 337 7.76 31.23 -9.41
N THR A 338 7.36 32.06 -8.45
CA THR A 338 7.67 31.88 -7.03
C THR A 338 6.38 31.66 -6.23
N PHE A 339 6.43 30.66 -5.38
CA PHE A 339 5.36 30.18 -4.53
C PHE A 339 5.77 30.28 -3.06
N HIS A 340 4.79 30.52 -2.19
CA HIS A 340 5.02 30.63 -0.75
C HIS A 340 4.07 29.70 -0.02
N PHE A 341 4.65 28.85 0.81
CA PHE A 341 3.95 27.96 1.73
C PHE A 341 4.29 28.34 3.16
N PHE A 342 3.32 28.22 4.06
CA PHE A 342 3.46 28.54 5.48
C PHE A 342 3.27 27.27 6.29
N LEU A 343 4.28 26.87 7.07
CA LEU A 343 4.26 25.66 7.90
C LEU A 343 3.64 25.90 9.28
N GLY A 344 3.47 27.16 9.70
CA GLY A 344 2.99 27.53 11.04
C GLY A 344 4.07 27.39 12.11
N ASN A 345 3.67 27.34 13.38
CA ASN A 345 4.58 27.27 14.55
C ASN A 345 4.78 25.85 15.11
N GLU A 346 3.89 24.90 14.76
CA GLU A 346 3.95 23.50 15.22
C GLU A 346 4.61 22.55 14.21
N GLY A 347 4.94 23.06 13.01
CA GLY A 347 5.52 22.27 11.94
C GLY A 347 7.04 22.24 12.05
N GLU A 348 7.61 21.11 12.46
CA GLU A 348 9.03 20.85 12.25
C GLU A 348 9.28 20.63 10.75
N PRO A 349 10.10 21.45 10.08
CA PRO A 349 10.24 21.44 8.63
C PRO A 349 10.85 20.14 8.12
N GLU A 350 11.62 19.44 8.95
CA GLU A 350 12.20 18.12 8.66
C GLU A 350 11.16 17.04 8.35
N HIS A 351 9.94 17.21 8.85
CA HIS A 351 8.82 16.28 8.65
C HIS A 351 7.91 16.67 7.47
N TYR A 352 8.37 17.56 6.60
CA TYR A 352 7.64 17.96 5.40
C TYR A 352 8.47 17.67 4.15
N GLU A 353 7.76 17.51 3.04
CA GLU A 353 8.35 17.35 1.72
C GLU A 353 7.55 18.13 0.68
N LEU A 354 8.24 18.59 -0.34
CA LEU A 354 7.66 19.23 -1.50
C LEU A 354 7.56 18.21 -2.62
N MET A 355 6.35 18.00 -3.10
CA MET A 355 6.08 17.12 -4.22
C MET A 355 5.80 17.94 -5.48
N PHE A 356 6.54 17.64 -6.54
CA PHE A 356 6.46 18.30 -7.83
C PHE A 356 5.80 17.38 -8.84
N GLN A 357 4.75 17.86 -9.50
CA GLN A 357 4.07 17.13 -10.55
C GLN A 357 4.06 17.95 -11.82
N VAL A 358 4.63 17.41 -12.89
CA VAL A 358 4.50 18.02 -14.21
C VAL A 358 3.27 17.42 -14.86
N LYS A 359 2.33 18.27 -15.29
CA LYS A 359 1.07 17.86 -15.91
C LYS A 359 0.91 18.51 -17.28
N ASP A 360 0.30 17.79 -18.21
CA ASP A 360 -0.10 18.27 -19.54
C ASP A 360 -1.56 18.74 -19.48
N TYR A 361 -1.75 20.06 -19.60
CA TYR A 361 -3.08 20.66 -19.53
C TYR A 361 -3.99 20.16 -20.66
N CYS A 362 -5.13 19.59 -20.29
CA CYS A 362 -6.10 19.06 -21.23
C CYS A 362 -7.40 19.87 -21.19
N PHE A 363 -7.78 20.47 -22.32
CA PHE A 363 -9.06 21.18 -22.41
C PHE A 363 -10.22 20.17 -22.31
N ALA A 364 -11.16 20.44 -21.40
CA ALA A 364 -12.36 19.62 -21.17
C ALA A 364 -12.11 18.16 -20.73
N ARG A 365 -10.89 17.82 -20.28
CA ARG A 365 -10.53 16.56 -19.63
C ARG A 365 -9.67 16.87 -18.42
N GLU A 366 -9.39 15.88 -17.58
CA GLU A 366 -8.37 16.08 -16.55
C GLU A 366 -6.96 16.10 -17.12
N ASP A 367 -6.12 16.85 -16.43
CA ASP A 367 -4.72 17.04 -16.78
C ASP A 367 -3.95 15.74 -16.58
N ARG A 368 -3.08 15.41 -17.54
CA ARG A 368 -2.35 14.14 -17.51
C ARG A 368 -1.00 14.30 -16.85
N ILE A 369 -0.66 13.39 -15.95
CA ILE A 369 0.63 13.38 -15.26
C ILE A 369 1.73 12.98 -16.25
N VAL A 370 2.69 13.87 -16.44
CA VAL A 370 3.90 13.65 -17.24
C VAL A 370 4.97 12.96 -16.40
N GLY A 371 5.13 13.41 -15.15
CA GLY A 371 6.09 12.87 -14.19
C GLY A 371 5.92 13.48 -12.80
N VAL A 372 6.42 12.77 -11.80
CA VAL A 372 6.38 13.14 -10.38
C VAL A 372 7.77 13.12 -9.78
N GLY A 373 8.06 14.05 -8.88
CA GLY A 373 9.31 14.12 -8.12
C GLY A 373 9.04 14.65 -6.71
N VAL A 374 9.97 14.42 -5.78
CA VAL A 374 9.86 14.88 -4.40
C VAL A 374 11.16 15.55 -3.95
N LEU A 375 11.06 16.39 -2.93
CA LEU A 375 12.19 17.02 -2.26
C LEU A 375 11.86 17.13 -0.79
N GLN A 376 12.60 16.42 0.06
CA GLN A 376 12.41 16.50 1.50
C GLN A 376 12.97 17.81 2.05
N LEU A 377 12.19 18.49 2.88
CA LEU A 377 12.63 19.75 3.49
C LEU A 377 13.72 19.55 4.53
N ALA A 378 13.88 18.35 5.11
CA ALA A 378 15.01 18.00 5.95
C ALA A 378 16.37 18.37 5.31
N ASN A 379 16.53 18.09 4.01
CA ASN A 379 17.75 18.42 3.26
C ASN A 379 17.94 19.94 3.07
N VAL A 380 16.86 20.72 3.10
CA VAL A 380 16.88 22.18 2.94
C VAL A 380 17.16 22.87 4.28
N VAL A 381 16.67 22.30 5.39
CA VAL A 381 16.88 22.84 6.75
C VAL A 381 18.37 22.92 7.10
N GLU A 382 19.16 21.92 6.70
CA GLU A 382 20.61 21.91 6.94
C GLU A 382 21.35 23.04 6.22
N GLN A 383 20.87 23.48 5.06
CA GLN A 383 21.54 24.46 4.19
C GLN A 383 20.89 25.86 4.22
N GLY A 384 19.68 25.99 4.76
CA GLY A 384 18.84 27.19 4.75
C GLY A 384 18.22 27.53 3.39
N SER A 385 18.89 27.16 2.30
CA SER A 385 18.41 27.27 0.92
C SER A 385 18.96 26.13 0.07
N CYS A 386 18.19 25.65 -0.90
CA CYS A 386 18.58 24.59 -1.81
C CYS A 386 18.17 24.95 -3.25
N ALA A 387 19.12 24.94 -4.17
CA ALA A 387 18.86 25.04 -5.61
C ALA A 387 19.28 23.73 -6.27
N CYS A 388 18.32 22.96 -6.76
CA CYS A 388 18.56 21.61 -7.27
C CYS A 388 17.67 21.27 -8.48
N TRP A 389 18.09 20.20 -9.16
CA TRP A 389 17.28 19.55 -10.19
C TRP A 389 16.54 18.38 -9.54
N VAL A 390 15.22 18.47 -9.49
CA VAL A 390 14.36 17.38 -9.04
C VAL A 390 14.08 16.48 -10.24
N GLN A 391 14.57 15.25 -10.18
CA GLN A 391 14.32 14.25 -11.21
C GLN A 391 12.85 13.81 -11.18
N LEU A 392 12.23 13.68 -12.34
CA LEU A 392 10.86 13.22 -12.48
C LEU A 392 10.83 11.74 -12.86
N GLY A 393 10.16 10.94 -12.03
CA GLY A 393 9.83 9.55 -12.30
C GLY A 393 8.40 9.39 -12.85
N ARG A 394 8.09 8.18 -13.33
CA ARG A 394 6.71 7.80 -13.70
C ARG A 394 5.83 7.56 -12.48
N ARG A 395 6.43 7.15 -11.36
CA ARG A 395 5.82 6.87 -10.06
C ARG A 395 6.87 7.05 -8.97
N PHE A 396 6.46 7.21 -7.72
CA PHE A 396 7.37 7.15 -6.57
C PHE A 396 7.81 5.71 -6.29
N HIS A 397 9.06 5.56 -5.87
CA HIS A 397 9.52 4.34 -5.23
C HIS A 397 9.18 4.41 -3.73
N ILE A 398 8.39 3.45 -3.26
CA ILE A 398 7.92 3.37 -1.87
C ILE A 398 8.31 1.99 -1.34
N ASP A 399 9.03 1.96 -0.21
CA ASP A 399 9.43 0.70 0.40
C ASP A 399 8.26 -0.01 1.10
N GLU A 400 8.51 -1.22 1.62
CA GLU A 400 7.49 -2.02 2.32
C GLU A 400 6.86 -1.28 3.51
N THR A 401 7.64 -0.49 4.25
CA THR A 401 7.16 0.29 5.40
C THR A 401 6.24 1.42 4.93
N GLY A 402 6.63 2.13 3.87
CA GLY A 402 5.82 3.17 3.25
C GLY A 402 4.51 2.63 2.68
N LEU A 403 4.53 1.43 2.10
CA LEU A 403 3.32 0.76 1.61
C LEU A 403 2.35 0.39 2.74
N ILE A 404 2.87 -0.09 3.88
CA ILE A 404 2.07 -0.36 5.08
C ILE A 404 1.40 0.93 5.59
N LEU A 405 2.17 2.02 5.70
CA LEU A 405 1.65 3.31 6.15
C LEU A 405 0.58 3.86 5.21
N LEU A 406 0.81 3.80 3.90
CA LEU A 406 -0.18 4.18 2.90
C LEU A 406 -1.44 3.33 2.98
N ARG A 407 -1.29 2.02 3.25
CA ARG A 407 -2.42 1.11 3.41
C ARG A 407 -3.28 1.43 4.64
N ILE A 408 -2.66 1.84 5.73
CA ILE A 408 -3.39 2.27 6.94
C ILE A 408 -4.06 3.62 6.70
N LEU A 409 -3.35 4.56 6.06
CA LEU A 409 -3.89 5.87 5.70
C LEU A 409 -5.06 5.76 4.71
N SER A 410 -5.03 4.82 3.76
CA SER A 410 -6.10 4.64 2.77
C SER A 410 -7.42 4.19 3.39
N GLN A 411 -7.36 3.57 4.56
CA GLN A 411 -8.54 3.12 5.32
C GLN A 411 -9.20 4.27 6.11
N ARG A 412 -8.56 5.44 6.20
CA ARG A 412 -9.08 6.64 6.88
C ARG A 412 -9.88 7.51 5.91
N GLN A 413 -10.96 6.97 5.36
CA GLN A 413 -11.75 7.64 4.31
C GLN A 413 -12.39 8.98 4.76
N THR A 414 -12.63 9.16 6.07
CA THR A 414 -13.18 10.40 6.64
C THR A 414 -12.15 11.51 6.82
N ASP A 415 -10.86 11.19 6.73
CA ASP A 415 -9.77 12.13 6.93
C ASP A 415 -9.28 12.65 5.57
N GLU A 416 -9.51 13.94 5.31
CA GLU A 416 -9.13 14.56 4.04
C GLU A 416 -7.63 14.59 3.81
N ILE A 417 -6.84 14.73 4.88
CA ILE A 417 -5.37 14.77 4.81
C ILE A 417 -4.84 13.38 4.47
N ALA A 418 -5.36 12.33 5.13
CA ALA A 418 -4.99 10.96 4.81
C ALA A 418 -5.33 10.61 3.34
N ARG A 419 -6.54 10.96 2.90
CA ARG A 419 -7.02 10.69 1.53
C ARG A 419 -6.18 11.41 0.48
N GLU A 420 -5.87 12.68 0.70
CA GLU A 420 -5.03 13.42 -0.25
C GLU A 420 -3.58 12.90 -0.25
N PHE A 421 -3.01 12.58 0.92
CA PHE A 421 -1.69 12.00 1.03
C PHE A 421 -1.57 10.70 0.24
N VAL A 422 -2.54 9.78 0.43
CA VAL A 422 -2.60 8.51 -0.30
C VAL A 422 -2.76 8.75 -1.80
N ARG A 423 -3.63 9.69 -2.19
CA ARG A 423 -3.83 10.06 -3.60
C ARG A 423 -2.52 10.55 -4.23
N LEU A 424 -1.83 11.49 -3.59
CA LEU A 424 -0.57 12.06 -4.08
C LEU A 424 0.52 10.99 -4.19
N LYS A 425 0.68 10.13 -3.19
CA LYS A 425 1.71 9.07 -3.23
C LYS A 425 1.39 7.92 -4.17
N SER A 426 0.12 7.74 -4.53
CA SER A 426 -0.33 6.71 -5.49
C SER A 426 -0.45 7.21 -6.92
N GLU A 427 -0.28 8.52 -7.15
CA GLU A 427 -0.35 9.12 -8.49
C GLU A 427 0.80 8.60 -9.37
N CYS A 428 0.47 8.22 -10.60
CA CYS A 428 1.44 7.75 -11.57
C CYS A 428 1.10 8.24 -12.99
N ARG A 429 2.14 8.27 -13.82
CA ARG A 429 2.06 8.59 -15.25
C ARG A 429 1.36 7.46 -16.00
N PHE A 430 0.23 7.76 -16.62
CA PHE A 430 -0.45 6.85 -17.55
C PHE A 430 -0.23 7.31 -19.00
N GLU A 431 0.41 6.47 -19.80
CA GLU A 431 0.47 6.67 -21.24
C GLU A 431 -0.86 6.16 -21.82
N THR A 432 -1.63 7.03 -22.47
CA THR A 432 -2.83 6.59 -23.19
C THR A 432 -2.36 5.75 -24.37
N GLU A 433 -2.69 4.44 -24.38
CA GLU A 433 -2.49 3.58 -25.56
C GLU A 433 -3.28 4.15 -26.75
N SER A 434 -2.64 5.03 -27.53
CA SER A 434 -3.12 5.34 -28.89
C SER A 434 -1.99 5.50 -29.90
N THR A 435 -0.76 5.13 -29.56
CA THR A 435 0.40 5.23 -30.48
C THR A 435 1.30 4.00 -30.53
N LEU A 436 1.09 2.97 -29.70
CA LEU A 436 1.73 1.67 -29.89
C LEU A 436 1.19 0.90 -31.12
N ALA A 437 -0.01 1.25 -31.61
CA ALA A 437 -0.54 0.68 -32.85
C ALA A 437 0.00 1.38 -34.12
N ALA A 438 0.55 2.59 -34.02
CA ALA A 438 1.01 3.36 -35.20
C ALA A 438 2.51 3.17 -35.51
N SER A 439 3.30 2.72 -34.54
CA SER A 439 4.74 2.44 -34.72
C SER A 439 5.02 1.02 -35.22
N VAL A 440 4.09 0.07 -35.04
CA VAL A 440 4.24 -1.31 -35.55
C VAL A 440 3.69 -1.48 -36.97
N SER A 441 2.83 -0.58 -37.45
CA SER A 441 2.21 -0.67 -38.78
C SER A 441 2.95 0.09 -39.89
N SER A 442 4.04 0.80 -39.57
CA SER A 442 4.82 1.57 -40.56
C SER A 442 6.15 0.93 -40.97
N GLN A 443 6.52 -0.25 -40.43
CA GLN A 443 7.77 -0.96 -40.79
C GLN A 443 7.57 -2.28 -41.55
N GLN A 444 6.34 -2.64 -41.97
CA GLN A 444 6.08 -3.90 -42.70
C GLN A 444 5.51 -3.75 -44.12
N ILE A 445 5.48 -2.56 -44.73
CA ILE A 445 4.91 -2.37 -46.08
C ILE A 445 5.96 -2.05 -47.18
N THR A 446 7.25 -1.89 -46.86
CA THR A 446 8.31 -1.60 -47.87
C THR A 446 9.29 -2.76 -48.13
N SER A 447 8.83 -4.01 -48.13
CA SER A 447 9.65 -5.16 -48.58
C SER A 447 8.95 -6.15 -49.52
N ARG A 448 7.80 -5.78 -50.11
CA ARG A 448 7.20 -6.52 -51.23
C ARG A 448 6.70 -5.56 -52.29
N LEU A 449 7.61 -5.21 -53.20
CA LEU A 449 7.39 -4.93 -54.63
C LEU A 449 8.59 -4.13 -55.16
N THR A 450 9.63 -4.85 -55.59
CA THR A 450 10.44 -4.65 -56.80
C THR A 450 11.45 -5.77 -56.86
#